data_AF-A0A1J4WRJ3-F1
#
_entry.id   AF-A0A1J4WRJ3-F1
#
_cell.length_a   1.000
_cell.length_b   1.000
_cell.length_c   1.000
_cell.angle_alpha   90.00
_cell.angle_beta   90.00
_cell.angle_gamma   90.00
#
_symmetry.space_group_name_H-M   'P 1'
#
loop_
_entity.id
_entity.type
_entity.pdbx_description
1 polymer ?
#
loop_
_entity_poly.entity_id
_entity_poly.type
_entity_poly.pdbx_seq_one_letter_code
_entity_poly.pdbx_strand_id
1 'polypeptide(L)' 'MEEGCLSLPGVYLPVKRAKKIVVAGKNIKGEKVILETEGLLAKIIQHEVEHLDGILISDKK' A
#
# COMPACT_ATOMS: atom_id res chain seq x y z
N MET A 1 12.72 -1.36 6.42
CA MET A 1 12.30 -0.08 5.79
C MET A 1 11.06 0.38 6.52
N GLU A 2 11.09 1.60 7.03
CA GLU A 2 9.94 2.24 7.69
C GLU A 2 8.98 2.81 6.63
N GLU A 3 7.69 2.90 6.95
CA GLU A 3 6.68 3.60 6.15
C GLU A 3 6.38 4.95 6.80
N GLY A 4 6.22 5.98 5.99
CA GLY A 4 5.56 7.23 6.36
C GLY A 4 4.21 7.35 5.65
N CYS A 5 3.38 8.29 6.09
CA CYS A 5 2.10 8.59 5.46
C CYS A 5 1.86 10.10 5.47
N LEU A 6 1.38 10.69 4.37
CA LEU A 6 1.03 12.12 4.34
C LEU A 6 -0.14 12.47 5.27
N SER A 7 -1.01 11.50 5.56
CA SER A 7 -2.10 11.64 6.53
C SER A 7 -1.61 11.63 7.99
N LEU A 8 -0.35 11.23 8.25
CA LEU A 8 0.28 11.22 9.57
C LEU A 8 1.67 11.91 9.51
N PRO A 9 1.70 13.26 9.43
CA PRO A 9 2.95 14.00 9.28
C PRO A 9 3.96 13.70 10.38
N GLY A 10 5.20 13.39 10.00
CA GLY A 10 6.30 13.12 10.93
C GLY A 10 6.29 11.72 11.56
N VAL A 11 5.30 10.87 11.25
CA VAL A 11 5.24 9.49 11.74
C VAL A 11 5.93 8.55 10.75
N TYR A 12 6.89 7.77 11.26
CA TYR A 12 7.56 6.70 10.52
C TYR A 12 7.55 5.43 11.36
N LEU A 13 7.01 4.34 10.82
CA LEU A 13 6.84 3.09 11.55
C LEU A 13 7.33 1.88 10.74
N PRO A 14 7.95 0.87 11.38
CA PRO A 14 8.30 -0.37 10.72
C PRO A 14 7.06 -1.26 10.52
N VAL A 15 6.44 -1.19 9.34
CA VAL A 15 5.28 -2.04 8.99
C VAL A 15 5.72 -3.27 8.20
N LYS A 16 5.26 -4.46 8.63
CA LYS A 16 5.45 -5.72 7.90
C LYS A 16 4.48 -5.80 6.73
N ARG A 17 5.00 -6.16 5.56
CA ARG A 17 4.25 -6.25 4.30
C ARG A 17 4.61 -7.52 3.55
N ALA A 18 3.73 -7.97 2.67
CA ALA A 18 4.07 -9.00 1.70
C ALA A 18 5.16 -8.47 0.76
N LYS A 19 6.17 -9.29 0.48
CA LYS A 19 7.28 -8.92 -0.41
C LYS A 19 6.87 -8.84 -1.88
N LYS A 20 5.88 -9.64 -2.26
CA LYS A 20 5.34 -9.79 -3.61
C LYS A 20 3.82 -9.94 -3.52
N ILE A 21 3.10 -9.26 -4.40
CA ILE A 21 1.64 -9.29 -4.47
C ILE A 21 1.19 -9.37 -5.92
N VAL A 22 -0.05 -9.85 -6.11
CA VAL A 22 -0.80 -9.66 -7.35
C VAL A 22 -2.01 -8.81 -7.00
N VAL A 23 -2.19 -7.68 -7.66
CA VAL A 23 -3.31 -6.76 -7.46
C VAL A 23 -4.11 -6.62 -8.74
N ALA A 24 -5.43 -6.57 -8.61
CA ALA A 24 -6.35 -6.28 -9.70
C ALA A 24 -7.09 -4.98 -9.44
N GLY A 25 -7.31 -4.20 -10.50
CA GLY A 25 -8.00 -2.92 -10.41
C GLY A 25 -8.49 -2.45 -11.77
N LYS A 26 -8.80 -1.15 -11.86
CA LYS A 26 -9.14 -0.49 -13.12
C LYS A 26 -8.21 0.69 -13.34
N ASN A 27 -7.81 0.93 -14.58
CA ASN A 27 -7.09 2.15 -14.95
C ASN A 27 -8.05 3.35 -15.04
N ILE A 28 -7.54 4.53 -15.38
CA ILE A 28 -8.34 5.77 -15.50
C ILE A 28 -9.43 5.70 -16.58
N LYS A 29 -9.33 4.76 -17.53
CA LYS A 29 -10.36 4.49 -18.56
C LYS A 29 -11.40 3.46 -18.11
N GLY A 30 -11.28 2.92 -16.90
CA GLY A 30 -12.14 1.87 -16.37
C GLY A 30 -11.79 0.45 -16.85
N GLU A 31 -10.70 0.29 -17.61
CA GLU A 31 -10.27 -1.01 -18.14
C GLU A 31 -9.59 -1.83 -17.03
N LYS A 32 -9.85 -3.15 -17.00
CA LYS A 32 -9.25 -4.05 -16.02
C LYS A 32 -7.73 -4.08 -16.17
N VAL A 33 -7.03 -3.98 -15.05
CA VAL A 33 -5.57 -4.15 -14.96
C VAL A 33 -5.24 -5.17 -13.89
N ILE A 34 -4.23 -6.00 -14.16
CA ILE A 34 -3.63 -6.92 -13.20
C ILE A 34 -2.14 -6.60 -13.15
N LEU A 35 -1.61 -6.41 -11.95
CA LEU A 35 -0.21 -6.10 -11.73
C LEU A 35 0.39 -7.12 -10.76
N GLU A 36 1.44 -7.80 -11.19
CA GLU A 36 2.33 -8.57 -10.32
C GLU A 36 3.52 -7.69 -9.97
N THR A 37 3.74 -7.45 -8.68
CA THR A 37 4.78 -6.52 -8.23
C THR A 37 5.43 -6.98 -6.93
N GLU A 38 6.63 -6.48 -6.67
CA GLU A 38 7.43 -6.78 -5.50
C GLU A 38 8.18 -5.54 -5.00
N GLY A 39 8.85 -5.67 -3.85
CA GLY A 39 9.69 -4.62 -3.28
C GLY A 39 8.90 -3.38 -2.86
N LEU A 40 9.41 -2.19 -3.21
CA LEU A 40 8.81 -0.92 -2.78
C LEU A 40 7.40 -0.70 -3.36
N LEU A 41 7.18 -1.05 -4.64
CA LEU A 41 5.88 -0.84 -5.27
C LEU A 41 4.80 -1.75 -4.64
N ALA A 42 5.12 -3.02 -4.37
CA ALA A 42 4.23 -3.91 -3.61
C ALA A 42 3.87 -3.32 -2.24
N LYS A 43 4.85 -2.73 -1.56
CA LYS A 43 4.67 -2.10 -0.25
C LYS A 43 3.75 -0.87 -0.32
N ILE A 44 3.98 0.03 -1.26
CA ILE A 44 3.14 1.22 -1.48
C ILE A 44 1.70 0.81 -1.82
N ILE A 45 1.50 -0.16 -2.72
CA ILE A 45 0.14 -0.59 -3.09
C ILE A 45 -0.61 -1.15 -1.87
N GLN A 46 0.04 -1.97 -1.04
CA GLN A 46 -0.58 -2.44 0.20
C GLN A 46 -0.95 -1.29 1.15
N HIS A 47 -0.12 -0.25 1.26
CA HIS A 47 -0.41 0.94 2.04
C HIS A 47 -1.63 1.71 1.52
N GLU A 48 -1.65 2.02 0.22
CA GLU A 48 -2.73 2.81 -0.38
C GLU A 48 -4.06 2.05 -0.44
N VAL A 49 -4.02 0.73 -0.61
CA VAL A 49 -5.23 -0.11 -0.57
C VAL A 49 -5.82 -0.13 0.85
N GLU A 50 -5.00 -0.17 1.89
CA GLU A 50 -5.48 -0.13 3.27
C GLU A 50 -6.16 1.19 3.64
N HIS A 51 -5.77 2.31 3.03
CA HIS A 51 -6.52 3.57 3.16
C HIS A 51 -7.96 3.45 2.66
N LEU A 52 -8.23 2.60 1.65
CA LEU A 52 -9.59 2.35 1.17
C LEU A 52 -10.46 1.64 2.23
N ASP A 53 -9.82 0.88 3.12
CA ASP A 53 -10.45 0.20 4.24
C ASP A 53 -10.39 1.03 5.55
N GLY A 54 -9.85 2.25 5.49
CA GLY A 54 -9.69 3.13 6.66
C GLY A 54 -8.60 2.67 7.64
N ILE A 55 -7.65 1.84 7.20
CA ILE A 55 -6.56 1.32 8.02
C ILE A 55 -5.30 2.17 7.80
N LEU A 56 -4.73 2.70 8.88
CA LEU A 56 -3.49 3.48 8.86
C LEU A 56 -2.29 2.65 9.29
N ILE A 57 -1.08 3.14 8.98
CA ILE A 57 0.18 2.53 9.44
C ILE A 57 0.31 2.48 10.96
N SER A 58 -0.36 3.38 11.68
CA SER A 58 -0.42 3.40 13.15
C SER A 58 -1.28 2.28 13.74
N ASP A 59 -2.18 1.69 12.95
CA ASP A 59 -3.04 0.59 13.39
C ASP A 59 -2.33 -0.77 13.28
N LYS A 60 -1.24 -0.82 12.50
CA LYS A 60 -0.41 -2.01 12.31
C LYS A 60 0.61 -2.10 13.45
N LYS A 61 0.54 -3.20 14.20
CA LYS A 61 1.50 -3.55 15.27
C LYS A 61 2.73 -4.27 14.74
#